data_AF-A0AAU5WM89-F1
#
_entry.id   AF-A0AAU5WM89-F1
#
_cell.length_a   1.000
_cell.length_b   1.000
_cell.length_c   1.000
_cell.angle_alpha   90.00
_cell.angle_beta   90.00
_cell.angle_gamma   90.00
#
_symmetry.space_group_name_H-M   'P 1'
#
loop_
_entity.id
_entity.type
_entity.pdbx_description
1 polymer ?
#
loop_
_entity_poly.entity_id
_entity_poly.type
_entity_poly.pdbx_seq_one_letter_code
_entity_poly.pdbx_strand_id
1 'polypeptide(L)'
;MTSTDATVRNLLDLSAVDFKLLIEKNLERDDQPRLWEMLLHPHLVRRTHAVLTGAYRDVEDQLAERRADMEGYRQECHQRGPDGKAAFYQAEGEHQNWRRRALGYRRIVNRRLREAKAELPTTTTPPRPPEARKIRHLDTVFRLAWAIQSHRNECLEQGIVPDEHDIDLWRSLDQIAVETAADGQMSVAQFLAGITSQPDFEPPLAPPGDLTSAEVAS
;
A
#
# COMPACT_ATOMS: atom_id res chain seq x y z
N MET A 1 -4.27 -21.50 32.32
CA MET A 1 -4.49 -20.60 31.16
C MET A 1 -5.51 -19.57 31.60
N THR A 2 -5.11 -18.31 31.69
CA THR A 2 -5.96 -17.23 32.21
C THR A 2 -6.99 -16.83 31.14
N SER A 3 -8.19 -16.39 31.56
CA SER A 3 -9.30 -16.00 30.67
C SER A 3 -8.89 -14.96 29.59
N THR A 4 -7.87 -14.15 29.89
CA THR A 4 -7.28 -13.15 28.99
C THR A 4 -6.60 -13.77 27.77
N ASP A 5 -5.85 -14.87 27.93
CA ASP A 5 -5.12 -15.51 26.82
C ASP A 5 -6.06 -16.13 25.78
N ALA A 6 -7.18 -16.71 26.24
CA ALA A 6 -8.21 -17.26 25.37
C ALA A 6 -8.90 -16.15 24.55
N THR A 7 -9.15 -14.99 25.18
CA THR A 7 -9.78 -13.86 24.51
C THR A 7 -8.84 -13.20 23.50
N VAL A 8 -7.55 -13.06 23.82
CA VAL A 8 -6.53 -12.57 22.87
C VAL A 8 -6.42 -13.50 21.67
N ARG A 9 -6.48 -14.82 21.88
CA ARG A 9 -6.46 -15.80 20.78
C ARG A 9 -7.69 -15.66 19.87
N ASN A 10 -8.89 -15.53 20.45
CA ASN A 10 -10.11 -15.28 19.67
C ASN A 10 -10.00 -14.00 18.82
N LEU A 11 -9.38 -12.93 19.34
CA LEU A 11 -9.16 -11.68 18.61
C LEU A 11 -8.10 -11.80 17.50
N LEU A 12 -7.10 -12.68 17.67
CA LEU A 12 -6.12 -12.99 16.63
C LEU A 12 -6.77 -13.74 15.46
N ASP A 13 -7.70 -14.65 15.76
CA ASP A 13 -8.37 -15.49 14.76
C ASP A 13 -9.47 -14.77 13.96
N LEU A 14 -9.88 -13.57 14.39
CA LEU A 14 -10.80 -12.73 13.63
C LEU A 14 -10.24 -12.42 12.23
N SER A 15 -11.12 -12.32 11.24
CA SER A 15 -10.75 -11.86 9.91
C SER A 15 -10.23 -10.41 9.95
N ALA A 16 -9.48 -9.97 8.94
CA ALA A 16 -9.01 -8.59 8.85
C ALA A 16 -10.19 -7.58 8.84
N VAL A 17 -11.30 -7.96 8.21
CA VAL A 17 -12.50 -7.14 8.07
C VAL A 17 -13.22 -7.02 9.42
N ASP A 18 -13.46 -8.14 10.10
CA ASP A 18 -14.17 -8.15 11.39
C ASP A 18 -13.35 -7.44 12.47
N PHE A 19 -12.02 -7.60 12.44
CA PHE A 19 -11.13 -6.91 13.36
C PHE A 19 -11.12 -5.39 13.12
N LYS A 20 -11.15 -4.94 11.86
CA LYS A 20 -11.30 -3.51 11.52
C LYS A 20 -12.64 -2.97 12.03
N LEU A 21 -13.74 -3.65 11.75
CA LEU A 21 -15.08 -3.30 12.22
C LEU A 21 -15.17 -3.22 13.76
N LEU A 22 -14.53 -4.17 14.45
CA LEU A 22 -14.45 -4.18 15.91
C LEU A 22 -13.77 -2.91 16.44
N ILE A 23 -12.64 -2.52 15.86
CA ILE A 23 -11.90 -1.31 16.27
C ILE A 23 -12.74 -0.06 15.97
N GLU A 24 -13.30 0.05 14.77
CA GLU A 24 -14.08 1.23 14.34
C GLU A 24 -15.31 1.46 15.20
N LYS A 25 -16.03 0.39 15.57
CA LYS A 25 -17.20 0.46 16.45
C LYS A 25 -16.87 0.82 17.90
N ASN A 26 -15.62 0.66 18.31
CA ASN A 26 -15.19 0.84 19.70
C ASN A 26 -14.05 1.86 19.83
N LEU A 27 -13.97 2.87 18.96
CA LEU A 27 -12.92 3.90 19.02
C LEU A 27 -12.92 4.71 20.34
N GLU A 28 -14.08 4.85 20.95
CA GLU A 28 -14.25 5.46 22.26
C GLU A 28 -13.94 4.44 23.36
N ARG A 29 -12.99 4.77 24.24
CA ARG A 29 -12.48 3.85 25.28
C ARG A 29 -13.39 3.84 26.50
N ASP A 30 -14.13 4.92 26.71
CA ASP A 30 -15.00 5.09 27.86
C ASP A 30 -16.13 4.05 27.85
N ASP A 31 -16.52 3.60 26.65
CA ASP A 31 -17.53 2.55 26.47
C ASP A 31 -16.99 1.15 26.80
N GLN A 32 -15.71 0.86 26.48
CA GLN A 32 -15.12 -0.48 26.60
C GLN A 32 -13.62 -0.45 26.95
N PRO A 33 -13.24 -0.11 28.19
CA PRO A 33 -11.82 0.01 28.58
C PRO A 33 -11.06 -1.33 28.51
N ARG A 34 -11.71 -2.43 28.87
CA ARG A 34 -11.12 -3.79 28.84
C ARG A 34 -10.79 -4.26 27.41
N LEU A 35 -11.60 -3.88 26.42
CA LEU A 35 -11.33 -4.22 25.02
C LEU A 35 -10.03 -3.54 24.56
N TRP A 36 -9.85 -2.27 24.90
CA TRP A 36 -8.64 -1.52 24.54
C TRP A 36 -7.38 -2.07 25.20
N GLU A 37 -7.45 -2.50 26.46
CA GLU A 37 -6.34 -3.20 27.11
C GLU A 37 -5.92 -4.45 26.33
N MET A 38 -6.89 -5.23 25.82
CA MET A 38 -6.61 -6.39 24.99
C MET A 38 -6.08 -6.02 23.59
N LEU A 39 -6.63 -4.97 22.95
CA LEU A 39 -6.16 -4.51 21.64
C LEU A 39 -4.73 -3.94 21.68
N LEU A 40 -4.29 -3.46 22.85
CA LEU A 40 -2.94 -2.99 23.12
C LEU A 40 -2.01 -4.11 23.62
N HIS A 41 -2.50 -5.35 23.76
CA HIS A 41 -1.67 -6.48 24.13
C HIS A 41 -0.53 -6.69 23.10
N PRO A 42 0.68 -7.11 23.51
CA PRO A 42 1.85 -7.24 22.61
C PRO A 42 1.62 -8.05 21.33
N HIS A 43 0.74 -9.05 21.37
CA HIS A 43 0.38 -9.86 20.20
C HIS A 43 -0.57 -9.17 19.22
N LEU A 44 -1.37 -8.20 19.68
CA LEU A 44 -2.41 -7.52 18.90
C LEU A 44 -2.03 -6.09 18.53
N VAL A 45 -1.19 -5.42 19.32
CA VAL A 45 -0.84 -4.00 19.19
C VAL A 45 -0.37 -3.61 17.77
N ARG A 46 0.39 -4.48 17.11
CA ARG A 46 0.84 -4.28 15.72
C ARG A 46 -0.32 -4.27 14.72
N ARG A 47 -1.25 -5.21 14.88
CA ARG A 47 -2.45 -5.32 14.05
C ARG A 47 -3.40 -4.14 14.30
N THR A 48 -3.60 -3.78 15.57
CA THR A 48 -4.37 -2.61 16.00
C THR A 48 -3.78 -1.32 15.41
N HIS A 49 -2.47 -1.13 15.52
CA HIS A 49 -1.77 0.02 14.95
C HIS A 49 -1.94 0.10 13.42
N ALA A 50 -1.87 -1.03 12.71
CA ALA A 50 -2.06 -1.07 11.26
C ALA A 50 -3.48 -0.62 10.86
N VAL A 51 -4.51 -1.10 11.57
CA VAL A 51 -5.90 -0.68 11.34
C VAL A 51 -6.09 0.81 11.61
N LEU A 52 -5.59 1.31 12.75
CA LEU A 52 -5.69 2.72 13.11
C LEU A 52 -4.93 3.62 12.13
N THR A 53 -3.79 3.16 11.60
CA THR A 53 -3.06 3.88 10.55
C THR A 53 -3.88 3.96 9.26
N GLY A 54 -4.56 2.87 8.88
CA GLY A 54 -5.48 2.85 7.75
C GLY A 54 -6.62 3.85 7.93
N ALA A 55 -7.35 3.74 9.03
CA ALA A 55 -8.44 4.66 9.35
C ALA A 55 -8.01 6.13 9.41
N TYR A 56 -6.78 6.41 9.87
CA TYR A 56 -6.23 7.77 9.87
C TYR A 56 -5.97 8.29 8.45
N ARG A 57 -5.46 7.44 7.55
CA ARG A 57 -5.26 7.81 6.14
C ARG A 57 -6.60 8.00 5.44
N ASP A 58 -7.53 7.07 5.62
CA ASP A 58 -8.86 7.11 5.00
C ASP A 58 -9.58 8.44 5.33
N VAL A 59 -9.49 8.93 6.57
CA VAL A 59 -10.11 10.22 6.93
C VAL A 59 -9.35 11.43 6.36
N GLU A 60 -8.02 11.38 6.25
CA GLU A 60 -7.25 12.45 5.62
C GLU A 60 -7.54 12.55 4.12
N ASP A 61 -7.64 11.41 3.44
CA ASP A 61 -7.97 11.32 2.03
C ASP A 61 -9.39 11.88 1.77
N GLN A 62 -10.37 11.48 2.58
CA GLN A 62 -11.74 12.03 2.49
C GLN A 62 -11.79 13.55 2.74
N LEU A 63 -11.00 14.05 3.69
CA LEU A 63 -10.90 15.50 3.97
C LEU A 63 -10.28 16.25 2.79
N ALA A 64 -9.29 15.65 2.11
CA ALA A 64 -8.66 16.24 0.93
C ALA A 64 -9.60 16.23 -0.28
N GLU A 65 -10.23 15.08 -0.57
CA GLU A 65 -11.17 14.89 -1.67
C GLU A 65 -12.35 15.85 -1.55
N ARG A 66 -13.06 15.85 -0.42
CA ARG A 66 -14.21 16.76 -0.23
C ARG A 66 -13.84 18.23 -0.24
N ARG A 67 -12.61 18.57 0.13
CA ARG A 67 -12.12 19.95 0.01
C ARG A 67 -11.96 20.34 -1.46
N ALA A 68 -11.44 19.45 -2.29
CA ALA A 68 -11.34 19.66 -3.73
C ALA A 68 -12.73 19.77 -4.36
N ASP A 69 -13.65 18.87 -4.01
CA ASP A 69 -15.04 18.88 -4.50
C ASP A 69 -15.75 20.18 -4.16
N MET A 70 -15.62 20.67 -2.93
CA MET A 70 -16.23 21.93 -2.50
C MET A 70 -15.65 23.14 -3.22
N GLU A 71 -14.36 23.13 -3.56
CA GLU A 71 -13.76 24.21 -4.35
C GLU A 71 -14.24 24.16 -5.81
N GLY A 72 -14.39 22.96 -6.39
CA GLY A 72 -15.03 22.78 -7.70
C GLY A 72 -16.48 23.29 -7.71
N TYR A 73 -17.27 22.86 -6.73
CA TYR A 73 -18.67 23.30 -6.58
C TYR A 73 -18.79 24.81 -6.38
N ARG A 74 -17.85 25.42 -5.63
CA ARG A 74 -17.78 26.88 -5.49
C ARG A 74 -17.61 27.58 -6.84
N GLN A 75 -16.74 27.06 -7.70
CA GLN A 75 -16.50 27.63 -9.03
C GLN A 75 -17.73 27.49 -9.93
N GLU A 76 -18.41 26.34 -9.91
CA GLU A 76 -19.66 26.11 -10.64
C GLU A 76 -20.79 27.06 -10.19
N CYS A 77 -20.95 27.22 -8.87
CA CYS A 77 -21.91 28.16 -8.29
C CYS A 77 -21.58 29.62 -8.65
N HIS A 78 -20.30 29.98 -8.70
CA HIS A 78 -19.87 31.31 -9.13
C HIS A 78 -20.24 31.59 -10.60
N GLN A 79 -20.07 30.60 -11.49
CA GLN A 79 -20.45 30.72 -12.90
C GLN A 79 -21.98 30.89 -13.09
N ARG A 80 -22.78 30.34 -12.16
CA ARG A 80 -24.25 30.46 -12.14
C ARG A 80 -24.76 31.78 -11.56
N GLY A 81 -23.89 32.65 -11.06
CA GLY A 81 -24.27 33.99 -10.60
C GLY A 81 -25.14 33.97 -9.32
N PRO A 82 -26.16 34.84 -9.19
CA PRO A 82 -26.93 35.03 -7.96
C PRO A 82 -27.62 33.76 -7.44
N ASP A 83 -28.19 32.96 -8.34
CA ASP A 83 -28.91 31.72 -7.98
C ASP A 83 -27.96 30.64 -7.45
N GLY A 84 -26.72 30.60 -7.96
CA GLY A 84 -25.68 29.69 -7.47
C GLY A 84 -25.21 30.01 -6.05
N LYS A 85 -25.35 31.27 -5.60
CA LYS A 85 -24.87 31.72 -4.29
C LYS A 85 -25.68 31.12 -3.14
N ALA A 86 -27.00 31.02 -3.26
CA ALA A 86 -27.86 30.41 -2.25
C ALA A 86 -27.58 28.90 -2.11
N ALA A 87 -27.44 28.20 -3.24
CA ALA A 87 -27.10 26.79 -3.29
C ALA A 87 -25.70 26.50 -2.69
N PHE A 88 -24.74 27.41 -2.90
CA PHE A 88 -23.41 27.30 -2.31
C PHE A 88 -23.44 27.38 -0.78
N TYR A 89 -24.14 28.37 -0.20
CA TYR A 89 -24.19 28.51 1.26
C TYR A 89 -24.86 27.34 1.97
N GLN A 90 -25.89 26.73 1.36
CA GLN A 90 -26.51 25.54 1.91
C GLN A 90 -25.52 24.36 1.94
N ALA A 91 -24.86 24.09 0.80
CA ALA A 91 -23.85 23.03 0.70
C ALA A 91 -22.65 23.28 1.63
N GLU A 92 -22.23 24.54 1.79
CA GLU A 92 -21.18 24.92 2.72
C GLU A 92 -21.54 24.58 4.17
N GLY A 93 -22.78 24.85 4.59
CA GLY A 93 -23.26 24.48 5.92
C GLY A 93 -23.19 22.98 6.19
N GLU A 94 -23.64 22.17 5.23
CA GLU A 94 -23.56 20.70 5.30
C GLU A 94 -22.12 20.21 5.33
N HIS A 95 -21.26 20.77 4.47
CA HIS A 95 -19.84 20.45 4.42
C HIS A 95 -19.13 20.79 5.74
N GLN A 96 -19.40 21.96 6.35
CA GLN A 96 -18.81 22.32 7.63
C GLN A 96 -19.26 21.38 8.76
N ASN A 97 -20.52 20.97 8.77
CA ASN A 97 -21.03 20.01 9.75
C ASN A 97 -20.40 18.62 9.58
N TRP A 98 -20.23 18.16 8.34
CA TRP A 98 -19.50 16.94 8.05
C TRP A 98 -18.02 17.06 8.47
N ARG A 99 -17.34 18.15 8.08
CA ARG A 99 -15.93 18.40 8.40
C ARG A 99 -15.69 18.42 9.91
N ARG A 100 -16.58 19.02 10.68
CA ARG A 100 -16.50 19.02 12.16
C ARG A 100 -16.50 17.59 12.71
N ARG A 101 -17.39 16.72 12.19
CA ARG A 101 -17.46 15.30 12.57
C ARG A 101 -16.21 14.53 12.14
N ALA A 102 -15.76 14.69 10.90
CA ALA A 102 -14.55 14.06 10.38
C ALA A 102 -13.29 14.46 11.19
N LEU A 103 -13.14 15.73 11.55
CA LEU A 103 -12.05 16.21 12.41
C LEU A 103 -12.16 15.68 13.85
N GLY A 104 -13.38 15.42 14.34
CA GLY A 104 -13.61 14.74 15.61
C GLY A 104 -13.11 13.29 15.55
N TYR A 105 -13.58 12.53 14.56
CA TYR A 105 -13.14 11.17 14.30
C TYR A 105 -11.62 11.06 14.15
N ARG A 106 -11.01 11.93 13.32
CA ARG A 106 -9.55 12.00 13.14
C ARG A 106 -8.81 12.20 14.46
N ARG A 107 -9.31 13.07 15.34
CA ARG A 107 -8.70 13.30 16.67
C ARG A 107 -8.74 12.05 17.53
N ILE A 108 -9.86 11.33 17.53
CA ILE A 108 -10.02 10.07 18.28
C ILE A 108 -9.05 9.02 17.74
N VAL A 109 -9.02 8.81 16.41
CA VAL A 109 -8.11 7.85 15.77
C VAL A 109 -6.65 8.19 16.03
N ASN A 110 -6.25 9.47 15.91
CA ASN A 110 -4.87 9.90 16.16
C ASN A 110 -4.47 9.65 17.63
N ARG A 111 -5.36 9.95 18.59
CA ARG A 111 -5.14 9.64 20.00
C ARG A 111 -4.88 8.14 20.19
N ARG A 112 -5.73 7.27 19.64
CA ARG A 112 -5.55 5.80 19.71
C ARG A 112 -4.28 5.32 19.02
N LEU A 113 -3.93 5.94 17.90
CA LEU A 113 -2.72 5.60 17.17
C LEU A 113 -1.46 5.91 18.00
N ARG A 114 -1.45 7.03 18.72
CA ARG A 114 -0.35 7.37 19.64
C ARG A 114 -0.24 6.38 20.80
N GLU A 115 -1.37 5.98 21.38
CA GLU A 115 -1.42 4.96 22.43
C GLU A 115 -0.90 3.61 21.92
N ALA A 116 -1.41 3.13 20.79
CA ALA A 116 -0.92 1.89 20.17
C ALA A 116 0.57 1.97 19.81
N LYS A 117 1.06 3.13 19.38
CA LYS A 117 2.48 3.36 19.10
C LYS A 117 3.34 3.34 20.35
N ALA A 118 2.85 3.83 21.48
CA ALA A 118 3.59 3.80 22.75
C ALA A 118 3.79 2.36 23.27
N GLU A 119 2.81 1.49 23.01
CA GLU A 119 2.84 0.07 23.40
C GLU A 119 3.54 -0.83 22.36
N LEU A 120 4.00 -0.27 21.23
CA LEU A 120 4.83 -1.02 20.28
C LEU A 120 6.21 -1.26 20.89
N PRO A 121 6.67 -2.52 21.03
CA PRO A 121 8.01 -2.79 21.54
C PRO A 121 9.07 -2.19 20.62
N THR A 122 9.93 -1.33 21.18
CA THR A 122 11.01 -0.60 20.49
C THR A 122 12.06 -1.52 19.86
N THR A 123 12.13 -2.78 20.31
CA THR A 123 13.20 -3.73 19.98
C THR A 123 12.75 -4.90 19.09
N THR A 124 11.50 -4.94 18.65
CA THR A 124 11.05 -6.01 17.79
C THR A 124 11.17 -5.54 16.35
N THR A 125 12.14 -6.09 15.61
CA THR A 125 12.20 -6.08 14.15
C THR A 125 10.80 -6.02 13.58
N PRO A 126 10.47 -5.02 12.73
CA PRO A 126 9.10 -4.83 12.25
C PRO A 126 8.56 -6.18 11.78
N PRO A 127 7.31 -6.54 12.11
CA PRO A 127 6.71 -7.69 11.46
C PRO A 127 6.79 -7.37 9.97
N ARG A 128 7.30 -8.32 9.20
CA ARG A 128 7.47 -8.23 7.75
C ARG A 128 6.29 -7.42 7.18
N PRO A 129 6.52 -6.27 6.50
CA PRO A 129 5.44 -5.48 5.92
C PRO A 129 4.55 -6.42 5.09
N PRO A 130 3.23 -6.15 5.02
CA PRO A 130 2.26 -7.09 4.46
C PRO A 130 2.81 -7.64 3.15
N GLU A 131 2.88 -8.96 3.05
CA GLU A 131 3.57 -9.66 1.98
C GLU A 131 3.21 -9.08 0.61
N ALA A 132 1.97 -8.61 0.43
CA ALA A 132 1.52 -7.88 -0.75
C ALA A 132 2.43 -6.72 -1.22
N ARG A 133 3.00 -5.88 -0.33
CA ARG A 133 3.91 -4.79 -0.74
C ARG A 133 5.30 -5.32 -1.13
N LYS A 134 5.81 -6.32 -0.43
CA LYS A 134 7.08 -6.98 -0.78
C LYS A 134 6.92 -7.79 -2.09
N ILE A 135 5.82 -8.52 -2.23
CA ILE A 135 5.47 -9.27 -3.44
C ILE A 135 5.32 -8.33 -4.63
N ARG A 136 4.63 -7.19 -4.50
CA ARG A 136 4.54 -6.20 -5.59
C ARG A 136 5.91 -5.62 -5.97
N HIS A 137 6.73 -5.27 -4.98
CA HIS A 137 8.07 -4.74 -5.26
C HIS A 137 8.99 -5.79 -5.90
N LEU A 138 8.92 -7.03 -5.43
CA LEU A 138 9.66 -8.15 -6.01
C LEU A 138 9.15 -8.50 -7.41
N ASP A 139 7.84 -8.47 -7.65
CA ASP A 139 7.24 -8.66 -8.98
C ASP A 139 7.70 -7.56 -9.95
N THR A 140 7.72 -6.30 -9.53
CA THR A 140 8.25 -5.20 -10.36
C THR A 140 9.73 -5.36 -10.67
N VAL A 141 10.55 -5.68 -9.66
CA VAL A 141 11.99 -5.91 -9.85
C VAL A 141 12.23 -7.13 -10.74
N PHE A 142 11.46 -8.20 -10.56
CA PHE A 142 11.53 -9.41 -11.38
C PHE A 142 11.17 -9.13 -12.84
N ARG A 143 10.09 -8.38 -13.10
CA ARG A 143 9.70 -7.97 -14.47
C ARG A 143 10.76 -7.09 -15.15
N LEU A 144 11.34 -6.15 -14.41
CA LEU A 144 12.42 -5.31 -14.95
C LEU A 144 13.64 -6.17 -15.32
N ALA A 145 14.06 -7.02 -14.39
CA ALA A 145 15.16 -7.93 -14.60
C ALA A 145 14.91 -8.89 -15.79
N TRP A 146 13.68 -9.40 -15.90
CA TRP A 146 13.22 -10.22 -17.01
C TRP A 146 13.32 -9.50 -18.36
N ALA A 147 12.83 -8.27 -18.45
CA ALA A 147 12.84 -7.49 -19.68
C ALA A 147 14.28 -7.22 -20.15
N ILE A 148 15.18 -6.86 -19.23
CA ILE A 148 16.60 -6.63 -19.52
C ILE A 148 17.28 -7.92 -19.99
N GLN A 149 17.02 -9.04 -19.32
CA GLN A 149 17.60 -10.34 -19.71
C GLN A 149 17.05 -10.84 -21.05
N SER A 150 15.76 -10.60 -21.33
CA SER A 150 15.14 -10.96 -22.61
C SER A 150 15.74 -10.15 -23.76
N HIS A 151 15.92 -8.85 -23.58
CA HIS A 151 16.63 -8.00 -24.55
C HIS A 151 18.05 -8.50 -24.81
N ARG A 152 18.79 -8.85 -23.76
CA ARG A 152 20.13 -9.44 -23.89
C ARG A 152 20.12 -10.72 -24.72
N ASN A 153 19.19 -11.64 -24.43
CA ASN A 153 19.08 -12.90 -25.16
C ASN A 153 18.72 -12.66 -26.63
N GLU A 154 17.77 -11.75 -26.90
CA GLU A 154 17.34 -11.41 -28.25
C GLU A 154 18.48 -10.79 -29.07
N CYS A 155 19.26 -9.87 -28.48
CA CYS A 155 20.46 -9.32 -29.13
C CYS A 155 21.45 -10.43 -29.50
N LEU A 156 21.68 -11.38 -28.59
CA LEU A 156 22.60 -12.51 -28.82
C LEU A 156 22.08 -13.48 -29.90
N GLU A 157 20.79 -13.81 -29.88
CA GLU A 157 20.15 -14.71 -30.85
C GLU A 157 20.10 -14.11 -32.26
N GLN A 158 19.84 -12.80 -32.36
CA GLN A 158 19.78 -12.09 -33.64
C GLN A 158 21.17 -11.64 -34.12
N GLY A 159 22.22 -11.85 -33.33
CA GLY A 159 23.58 -11.42 -33.66
C GLY A 159 23.74 -9.89 -33.72
N ILE A 160 22.86 -9.16 -33.03
CA ILE A 160 22.92 -7.70 -32.91
C ILE A 160 24.09 -7.33 -32.00
N VAL A 161 24.92 -6.40 -32.46
CA VAL A 161 25.98 -5.82 -31.62
C VAL A 161 25.31 -4.80 -30.68
N PRO A 162 25.34 -5.01 -29.36
CA PRO A 162 24.73 -4.10 -28.41
C PRO A 162 25.49 -2.78 -28.30
N ASP A 163 24.77 -1.70 -27.99
CA ASP A 163 25.39 -0.41 -27.71
C ASP A 163 26.06 -0.42 -26.32
N GLU A 164 26.95 0.54 -26.07
CA GLU A 164 27.66 0.68 -24.79
C GLU A 164 26.67 0.81 -23.61
N HIS A 165 25.55 1.51 -23.83
CA HIS A 165 24.48 1.67 -22.84
C HIS A 165 23.73 0.36 -22.53
N ASP A 166 23.58 -0.53 -23.51
CA ASP A 166 22.97 -1.85 -23.30
C ASP A 166 23.89 -2.72 -22.43
N ILE A 167 25.19 -2.67 -22.70
CA ILE A 167 26.21 -3.39 -21.93
C ILE A 167 26.22 -2.90 -20.48
N ASP A 168 26.16 -1.59 -20.25
CA ASP A 168 26.12 -1.01 -18.91
C ASP A 168 24.83 -1.35 -18.16
N LEU A 169 23.69 -1.41 -18.86
CA LEU A 169 22.42 -1.88 -18.30
C LEU A 169 22.50 -3.35 -17.87
N TRP A 170 23.09 -4.21 -18.70
CA TRP A 170 23.28 -5.63 -18.38
C TRP A 170 24.23 -5.83 -17.20
N ARG A 171 25.35 -5.10 -17.16
CA ARG A 171 26.28 -5.11 -16.01
C ARG A 171 25.61 -4.66 -14.72
N SER A 172 24.72 -3.67 -14.81
CA SER A 172 23.96 -3.19 -13.65
C SER A 172 23.07 -4.29 -13.08
N LEU A 173 22.48 -5.13 -13.94
CA LEU A 173 21.69 -6.29 -13.51
C LEU A 173 22.55 -7.37 -12.82
N ASP A 174 23.76 -7.62 -13.33
CA ASP A 174 24.71 -8.59 -12.77
C ASP A 174 25.22 -8.17 -11.36
N GLN A 175 25.18 -6.88 -11.04
CA GLN A 175 25.60 -6.34 -9.73
C GLN A 175 24.53 -6.46 -8.65
N ILE A 176 23.26 -6.75 -9.01
CA ILE A 176 22.19 -6.92 -8.03
C ILE A 176 22.25 -8.34 -7.49
N ALA A 177 22.59 -8.49 -6.20
CA ALA A 177 22.60 -9.78 -5.52
C ALA A 177 21.27 -10.07 -4.81
N VAL A 178 20.82 -11.32 -4.90
CA VAL A 178 19.65 -11.87 -4.22
C VAL A 178 20.10 -12.99 -3.29
N GLU A 179 19.63 -12.93 -2.04
CA GLU A 179 19.80 -14.01 -1.08
C GLU A 179 18.77 -15.11 -1.36
N THR A 180 19.25 -16.30 -1.73
CA THR A 180 18.39 -17.48 -1.89
C THR A 180 18.57 -18.44 -0.72
N ALA A 181 17.52 -19.18 -0.38
CA ALA A 181 17.52 -20.12 0.73
C ALA A 181 18.37 -21.38 0.49
N ALA A 182 18.75 -21.64 -0.77
CA ALA A 182 19.44 -22.88 -1.16
C ALA A 182 20.96 -22.70 -1.36
N ASP A 183 21.42 -21.58 -1.96
CA ASP A 183 22.79 -21.51 -2.50
C ASP A 183 23.61 -20.27 -2.08
N GLY A 184 23.12 -19.48 -1.10
CA GLY A 184 23.76 -18.22 -0.72
C GLY A 184 23.46 -17.08 -1.73
N GLN A 185 24.18 -15.96 -1.59
CA GLN A 185 23.99 -14.78 -2.44
C GLN A 185 24.34 -15.11 -3.91
N MET A 186 23.39 -14.91 -4.83
CA MET A 186 23.59 -15.04 -6.27
C MET A 186 23.11 -13.79 -7.01
N SER A 187 23.62 -13.51 -8.21
CA SER A 187 23.13 -12.36 -8.99
C SER A 187 21.70 -12.58 -9.48
N VAL A 188 20.96 -11.50 -9.70
CA VAL A 188 19.61 -11.55 -10.30
C VAL A 188 19.63 -12.26 -11.66
N ALA A 189 20.67 -12.05 -12.48
CA ALA A 189 20.81 -12.71 -13.78
C ALA A 189 20.93 -14.24 -13.64
N GLN A 190 21.73 -14.73 -12.69
CA GLN A 190 21.87 -16.16 -12.40
C GLN A 190 20.57 -16.76 -11.85
N PHE A 191 19.91 -16.03 -10.95
CA PHE A 191 18.61 -16.43 -10.41
C PHE A 191 17.55 -16.57 -11.51
N LEU A 192 17.48 -15.60 -12.43
CA LEU A 192 16.57 -15.65 -13.57
C LEU A 192 16.87 -16.82 -14.50
N ALA A 193 18.14 -17.05 -14.85
CA ALA A 193 18.54 -18.19 -15.70
C ALA A 193 18.15 -19.55 -15.08
N GLY A 194 18.22 -19.67 -13.75
CA GLY A 194 17.78 -20.88 -13.04
C GLY A 194 16.27 -21.09 -13.06
N ILE A 195 15.49 -20.00 -12.96
CA ILE A 195 14.02 -20.05 -13.00
C ILE A 195 13.51 -20.32 -14.43
N THR A 196 14.09 -19.68 -15.44
CA THR A 196 13.69 -19.88 -16.85
C THR A 196 13.97 -21.26 -17.38
N SER A 197 14.92 -21.96 -16.78
CA SER A 197 15.27 -23.32 -17.17
C SER A 197 14.28 -24.36 -16.63
N GLN A 198 13.27 -23.95 -15.84
CA GLN A 198 12.24 -24.85 -15.32
C GLN A 198 11.13 -25.10 -16.37
N PRO A 199 10.68 -26.34 -16.56
CA PRO A 199 9.74 -26.71 -17.63
C PRO A 199 8.34 -26.10 -17.50
N ASP A 200 7.94 -25.69 -16.29
CA ASP A 200 6.61 -25.12 -15.99
C ASP A 200 6.65 -23.59 -15.80
N PHE A 201 7.75 -22.93 -16.19
CA PHE A 201 7.88 -21.48 -16.01
C PHE A 201 7.11 -20.70 -17.07
N GLU A 202 6.14 -19.89 -16.64
CA GLU A 202 5.42 -18.96 -17.49
C GLU A 202 6.03 -17.55 -17.38
N PRO A 203 6.47 -16.94 -18.49
CA PRO A 203 7.06 -15.61 -18.47
C PRO A 203 6.04 -14.56 -18.01
N PRO A 204 6.48 -13.50 -17.29
CA PRO A 204 5.56 -12.48 -16.82
C PRO A 204 4.92 -11.75 -18.01
N LEU A 205 3.59 -11.58 -17.96
CA LEU A 205 2.84 -10.84 -18.97
C LEU A 205 3.44 -9.45 -19.17
N ALA A 206 3.72 -9.10 -20.43
CA ALA A 206 4.13 -7.77 -20.83
C ALA A 206 3.13 -6.74 -20.27
N PRO A 207 3.60 -5.57 -19.80
CA PRO A 207 2.68 -4.50 -19.44
C PRO A 207 1.77 -4.17 -20.63
N PRO A 208 0.52 -3.73 -20.42
CA PRO A 208 -0.29 -3.22 -21.51
C PRO A 208 0.46 -2.05 -22.13
N GLY A 209 1.04 -2.28 -23.30
CA GLY A 209 1.72 -1.24 -24.05
C GLY A 209 0.69 -0.28 -24.59
N ASP A 210 0.81 1.00 -24.25
CA ASP A 210 0.25 2.06 -25.07
C ASP A 210 0.91 1.96 -26.45
N LEU A 211 0.22 1.30 -27.37
CA LEU A 211 0.52 1.34 -28.80
C LEU A 211 0.19 2.74 -29.32
N THR A 212 1.02 3.73 -28.99
CA THR A 212 1.06 5.00 -29.69
C THR A 212 2.50 5.33 -30.04
N SER A 213 3.00 4.69 -31.11
CA SER A 213 3.96 5.27 -32.07
C SER A 213 4.37 4.21 -33.09
N ALA A 214 3.74 4.22 -34.27
CA ALA A 214 4.35 3.99 -35.58
C ALA A 214 3.27 3.81 -36.66
N GLU A 215 2.58 4.90 -37.01
CA GLU A 215 2.02 5.07 -38.35
C GLU A 215 2.67 6.33 -38.93
N VAL A 216 3.94 6.20 -39.31
CA VAL A 216 4.63 7.15 -40.21
C VAL A 216 5.39 6.31 -41.23
N ALA A 217 4.65 5.89 -42.26
CA ALA A 217 5.19 5.56 -43.57
C ALA A 217 4.03 5.47 -44.58
N SER A 218 3.61 6.61 -45.10
CA SER A 218 3.03 6.78 -46.44
C SER A 218 3.23 8.22 -46.89
#